data_AF-A0A926WSH5-F1
#
_entry.id   AF-A0A926WSH5-F1
#
_cell.length_a   1.000
_cell.length_b   1.000
_cell.length_c   1.000
_cell.angle_alpha   90.00
_cell.angle_beta   90.00
_cell.angle_gamma   90.00
#
_symmetry.space_group_name_H-M   'P 1'
#
loop_
_entity.id
_entity.type
_entity.pdbx_description
1 polymer ?
#
loop_
_entity_poly.entity_id
_entity_poly.type
_entity_poly.pdbx_seq_one_letter_code
_entity_poly.pdbx_strand_id
1 'polypeptide(L)'
;MLNLEFFAAVDGMAQLWAADGQFLGVISSDQNNPYSINNLHGDYGSSNGIYSIRNSAGLYGNTSGIYSPYNTNCLHPPIFYYDGQAVLVVTKNLSLEKQVHGLILIDPDLLLAVYGNLSNFESKIGRYQPVEKRQFFNSTFSPAAS
;
A
#
# COMPACT_ATOMS: atom_id res chain seq x y z
N MET A 1 -3.67 -17.79 -1.69
CA MET A 1 -3.26 -17.33 -0.35
C MET A 1 -2.82 -15.88 -0.50
N LEU A 2 -3.29 -14.96 0.34
CA LEU A 2 -2.85 -13.57 0.28
C LEU A 2 -1.37 -13.52 0.68
N ASN A 3 -0.49 -13.02 -0.18
CA ASN A 3 0.94 -12.92 0.09
C ASN A 3 1.48 -11.56 -0.38
N LEU A 4 2.73 -11.26 -0.05
CA LEU A 4 3.35 -9.98 -0.42
C LEU A 4 3.39 -9.77 -1.95
N GLU A 5 3.56 -10.85 -2.72
CA GLU A 5 3.59 -10.80 -4.19
C GLU A 5 2.27 -10.30 -4.77
N PHE A 6 1.13 -10.72 -4.18
CA PHE A 6 -0.18 -10.20 -4.58
C PHE A 6 -0.25 -8.68 -4.44
N PHE A 7 0.16 -8.13 -3.29
CA PHE A 7 0.11 -6.68 -3.06
C PHE A 7 1.04 -5.90 -3.99
N ALA A 8 2.24 -6.43 -4.24
CA ALA A 8 3.17 -5.85 -5.19
C ALA A 8 2.61 -5.90 -6.63
N ALA A 9 1.94 -6.99 -7.01
CA ALA A 9 1.39 -7.15 -8.35
C ALA A 9 0.23 -6.20 -8.67
N VAL A 10 -0.49 -5.73 -7.65
CA VAL A 10 -1.64 -4.81 -7.80
C VAL A 10 -1.33 -3.38 -7.39
N ASP A 11 -0.06 -3.08 -7.09
CA ASP A 11 0.41 -1.75 -6.71
C ASP A 11 0.12 -0.72 -7.81
N GLY A 12 -0.61 0.34 -7.45
CA GLY A 12 -1.07 1.38 -8.38
C GLY A 12 -2.27 0.99 -9.24
N MET A 13 -2.75 -0.26 -9.17
CA MET A 13 -3.85 -0.77 -10.00
C MET A 13 -5.15 -1.00 -9.21
N ALA A 14 -5.05 -1.32 -7.93
CA ALA A 14 -6.20 -1.54 -7.06
C ALA A 14 -6.70 -0.23 -6.41
N GLN A 15 -7.93 -0.27 -5.91
CA GLN A 15 -8.61 0.90 -5.34
C GLN A 15 -9.31 0.55 -4.04
N LEU A 16 -9.41 1.53 -3.13
CA LEU A 16 -10.16 1.43 -1.90
C LEU A 16 -11.45 2.25 -2.01
N TRP A 17 -12.58 1.63 -1.66
CA TRP A 17 -13.90 2.26 -1.73
C TRP A 17 -14.69 2.04 -0.44
N ALA A 18 -15.31 3.09 0.07
CA ALA A 18 -16.29 3.00 1.15
C ALA A 18 -17.64 2.49 0.64
N ALA A 19 -18.48 2.01 1.56
CA ALA A 19 -19.78 1.43 1.22
C ALA A 19 -20.82 2.45 0.72
N ASP A 20 -20.61 3.73 0.97
CA ASP A 20 -21.41 4.83 0.40
C ASP A 20 -20.99 5.20 -1.04
N GLY A 21 -20.02 4.49 -1.62
CA GLY A 21 -19.49 4.78 -2.94
C GLY A 21 -18.42 5.87 -2.94
N GLN A 22 -17.92 6.31 -1.78
CA GLN A 22 -16.79 7.23 -1.74
C GLN A 22 -15.49 6.49 -2.10
N PHE A 23 -14.74 7.06 -3.05
CA PHE A 23 -13.37 6.66 -3.35
C PHE A 23 -12.43 7.08 -2.21
N LEU A 24 -11.66 6.14 -1.67
CA LEU A 24 -10.74 6.37 -0.54
C LEU A 24 -9.25 6.31 -0.93
N GLY A 25 -8.96 6.10 -2.22
CA GLY A 25 -7.60 6.16 -2.75
C GLY A 25 -7.23 4.97 -3.63
N VAL A 26 -6.18 5.16 -4.43
CA VAL A 26 -5.49 4.09 -5.15
C VAL A 26 -4.61 3.36 -4.14
N ILE A 27 -4.70 2.04 -4.15
CA ILE A 27 -3.81 1.16 -3.45
C ILE A 27 -2.43 1.26 -4.13
N SER A 28 -1.56 2.12 -3.59
CA SER A 28 -0.31 2.50 -4.23
C SER A 28 0.81 2.71 -3.21
N SER A 29 2.02 2.30 -3.54
CA SER A 29 3.24 2.61 -2.79
C SER A 29 3.90 3.94 -3.21
N ASP A 30 3.58 4.43 -4.42
CA ASP A 30 4.03 5.74 -4.90
C ASP A 30 3.50 6.86 -3.99
N GLN A 31 4.42 7.60 -3.36
CA GLN A 31 4.12 8.72 -2.47
C GLN A 31 3.82 10.02 -3.21
N ASN A 32 4.17 10.12 -4.50
CA ASN A 32 3.97 11.30 -5.32
C ASN A 32 2.63 11.27 -6.07
N ASN A 33 2.03 10.09 -6.24
CA ASN A 33 0.71 9.96 -6.83
C ASN A 33 -0.33 10.67 -5.93
N PRO A 34 -1.09 11.67 -6.44
CA PRO A 34 -2.04 12.43 -5.62
C PRO A 34 -3.21 11.59 -5.09
N TYR A 35 -3.49 10.45 -5.71
CA TYR A 35 -4.58 9.54 -5.30
C TYR A 35 -4.10 8.39 -4.41
N SER A 36 -2.80 8.27 -4.16
CA SER A 36 -2.22 7.16 -3.41
C SER A 36 -2.59 7.20 -1.92
N ILE A 37 -2.94 6.04 -1.36
CA ILE A 37 -3.09 5.85 0.10
C ILE A 37 -1.79 6.05 0.91
N ASN A 38 -0.65 6.17 0.21
CA ASN A 38 0.65 6.48 0.81
C ASN A 38 1.18 7.87 0.49
N ASN A 39 0.44 8.69 -0.23
CA ASN A 39 0.76 10.10 -0.30
C ASN A 39 0.38 10.78 1.02
N LEU A 40 1.35 10.92 1.92
CA LEU A 40 1.17 11.48 3.27
C LEU A 40 0.85 12.98 3.28
N HIS A 41 0.78 13.63 2.12
CA HIS A 41 0.38 15.02 1.95
C HIS A 41 -0.91 15.20 1.14
N GLY A 42 -1.47 14.11 0.60
CA GLY A 42 -2.67 14.13 -0.25
C GLY A 42 -3.97 13.81 0.50
N ASP A 43 -5.09 13.91 -0.21
CA ASP A 43 -6.44 13.74 0.38
C ASP A 43 -6.75 12.30 0.82
N TYR A 44 -6.04 11.32 0.27
CA TYR A 44 -6.31 9.88 0.42
C TYR A 44 -5.30 9.15 1.31
N GLY A 45 -4.11 9.73 1.49
CA GLY A 45 -3.02 9.10 2.23
C GLY A 45 -2.50 9.90 3.42
N SER A 46 -2.94 11.15 3.64
CA SER A 46 -2.47 11.98 4.76
C SER A 46 -3.32 11.84 6.02
N SER A 47 -2.80 12.27 7.17
CA SER A 47 -3.57 12.34 8.43
C SER A 47 -4.64 13.44 8.43
N ASN A 48 -4.59 14.37 7.48
CA ASN A 48 -5.51 15.50 7.39
C ASN A 48 -6.44 15.40 6.18
N GLY A 49 -6.22 14.42 5.29
CA GLY A 49 -6.97 14.21 4.08
C GLY A 49 -8.41 13.81 4.39
N ILE A 50 -9.37 14.45 3.76
CA ILE A 50 -10.79 14.28 4.06
C ILE A 50 -11.33 12.88 3.70
N TYR A 51 -10.67 12.19 2.76
CA TYR A 51 -11.03 10.83 2.31
C TYR A 51 -10.06 9.76 2.83
N SER A 52 -9.02 10.17 3.56
CA SER A 52 -7.99 9.27 4.04
C SER A 52 -8.46 8.45 5.22
N ILE A 53 -8.22 7.14 5.17
CA ILE A 53 -8.42 6.25 6.32
C ILE A 53 -7.43 6.55 7.45
N ARG A 54 -6.35 7.32 7.21
CA ARG A 54 -5.42 7.75 8.27
C ARG A 54 -5.91 8.98 9.03
N ASN A 55 -6.96 9.65 8.56
CA ASN A 55 -7.49 10.84 9.22
C ASN A 55 -8.43 10.45 10.38
N SER A 56 -7.88 10.48 11.60
CA SER A 56 -8.60 10.12 12.82
C SER A 56 -9.72 11.10 13.23
N ALA A 57 -9.78 12.28 12.60
CA ALA A 57 -10.91 13.20 12.74
C ALA A 57 -11.95 13.03 11.63
N GLY A 58 -11.62 12.35 10.53
CA GLY A 58 -12.46 12.18 9.35
C GLY A 58 -13.38 10.97 9.43
N LEU A 59 -14.46 10.96 8.63
CA LEU A 59 -15.48 9.91 8.61
C LEU A 59 -14.92 8.50 8.36
N TYR A 60 -13.87 8.41 7.54
CA TYR A 60 -13.29 7.15 7.09
C TYR A 60 -12.10 6.67 7.92
N GLY A 61 -11.50 7.50 8.79
CA GLY A 61 -10.32 7.12 9.56
C GLY A 61 -10.50 7.05 11.08
N ASN A 62 -11.65 7.48 11.59
CA ASN A 62 -11.91 7.52 13.03
C ASN A 62 -12.55 6.22 13.58
N THR A 63 -12.41 5.97 14.88
CA THR A 63 -12.88 4.72 15.53
C THR A 63 -14.40 4.60 15.71
N SER A 64 -15.17 5.63 15.38
CA SER A 64 -16.63 5.68 15.51
C SER A 64 -17.33 5.84 14.15
N GLY A 65 -16.58 6.03 13.07
CA GLY A 65 -17.10 6.28 11.73
C GLY A 65 -17.86 5.07 11.21
N ILE A 66 -19.05 5.29 10.65
CA ILE A 66 -19.90 4.18 10.15
C ILE A 66 -19.30 3.44 8.96
N TYR A 67 -18.37 4.08 8.23
CA TYR A 67 -17.61 3.51 7.12
C TYR A 67 -16.11 3.38 7.41
N SER A 68 -15.69 3.61 8.66
CA SER A 68 -14.26 3.54 8.97
C SER A 68 -13.82 2.09 9.20
N PRO A 69 -12.69 1.65 8.61
CA PRO A 69 -12.13 0.35 8.91
C PRO A 69 -11.61 0.27 10.35
N TYR A 70 -11.43 1.40 11.04
CA TYR A 70 -10.98 1.46 12.44
C TYR A 70 -12.11 1.30 13.47
N ASN A 71 -13.37 1.42 13.05
CA ASN A 71 -14.50 1.18 13.92
C ASN A 71 -14.75 -0.32 14.04
N THR A 72 -14.51 -0.88 15.23
CA THR A 72 -14.67 -2.31 15.51
C THR A 72 -16.12 -2.79 15.49
N ASN A 73 -17.09 -1.89 15.37
CA ASN A 73 -18.51 -2.18 15.18
C ASN A 73 -19.01 -1.76 13.78
N CYS A 74 -18.12 -1.37 12.86
CA CYS A 74 -18.49 -1.02 11.49
C CYS A 74 -19.15 -2.21 10.78
N LEU A 75 -20.35 -2.01 10.24
CA LEU A 75 -21.09 -3.03 9.49
C LEU A 75 -20.83 -2.95 7.98
N HIS A 76 -20.33 -1.80 7.51
CA HIS A 76 -20.11 -1.53 6.10
C HIS A 76 -18.70 -0.95 5.87
N PRO A 77 -17.66 -1.75 6.18
CA PRO A 77 -16.27 -1.32 6.05
C PRO A 77 -15.86 -1.11 4.58
N PRO A 78 -14.75 -0.39 4.34
CA PRO A 78 -14.21 -0.24 2.99
C PRO A 78 -13.79 -1.56 2.34
N ILE A 79 -13.93 -1.61 1.02
CA ILE A 79 -13.60 -2.76 0.20
C ILE A 79 -12.45 -2.40 -0.74
N PHE A 80 -11.50 -3.32 -0.83
CA PHE A 80 -10.42 -3.29 -1.80
C PHE A 80 -10.89 -3.94 -3.09
N TYR A 81 -10.85 -3.17 -4.18
CA TYR A 81 -11.21 -3.61 -5.52
C TYR A 81 -9.98 -3.73 -6.40
N TYR A 82 -9.93 -4.80 -7.19
CA TYR A 82 -8.97 -5.00 -8.27
C TYR A 82 -9.74 -5.47 -9.52
N ASP A 83 -9.52 -4.80 -10.64
CA ASP A 83 -10.22 -5.06 -11.91
C ASP A 83 -11.76 -5.13 -11.76
N GLY A 84 -12.31 -4.20 -10.97
CA GLY A 84 -13.76 -4.13 -10.68
C GLY A 84 -14.29 -5.23 -9.76
N GLN A 85 -13.45 -6.16 -9.29
CA GLN A 85 -13.85 -7.23 -8.38
C GLN A 85 -13.45 -6.91 -6.93
N ALA A 86 -14.37 -7.17 -6.01
CA ALA A 86 -14.08 -7.10 -4.58
C ALA A 86 -13.12 -8.24 -4.19
N VAL A 87 -11.95 -7.90 -3.67
CA VAL A 87 -10.91 -8.91 -3.33
C VAL A 87 -10.85 -9.16 -1.83
N LEU A 88 -10.91 -8.09 -1.04
CA LEU A 88 -10.77 -8.16 0.41
C LEU A 88 -11.51 -6.99 1.08
N VAL A 89 -11.79 -7.17 2.36
CA VAL A 89 -12.46 -6.18 3.21
C VAL A 89 -11.45 -5.61 4.19
N VAL A 90 -11.35 -4.29 4.25
CA VAL A 90 -10.42 -3.59 5.15
C VAL A 90 -11.15 -3.25 6.44
N THR A 91 -10.81 -3.90 7.55
CA THR A 91 -11.56 -3.70 8.80
C THR A 91 -10.81 -4.21 10.04
N LYS A 92 -11.08 -3.58 11.19
CA LYS A 92 -10.79 -4.10 12.54
C LYS A 92 -11.96 -4.85 13.16
N ASN A 93 -13.14 -4.85 12.53
CA ASN A 93 -14.30 -5.62 13.00
C ASN A 93 -14.18 -7.10 12.59
N LEU A 94 -13.54 -7.91 13.43
CA LEU A 94 -13.36 -9.35 13.19
C LEU A 94 -14.67 -10.15 13.22
N SER A 95 -15.76 -9.59 13.76
CA SER A 95 -17.07 -10.25 13.78
C SER A 95 -17.67 -10.41 12.38
N LEU A 96 -17.17 -9.66 11.40
CA LEU A 96 -17.60 -9.72 10.00
C LEU A 96 -17.10 -10.95 9.25
N GLU A 97 -16.20 -11.76 9.81
CA GLU A 97 -15.60 -12.92 9.13
C GLU A 97 -16.64 -13.86 8.50
N LYS A 98 -17.76 -14.07 9.19
CA LYS A 98 -18.87 -14.91 8.70
C LYS A 98 -19.79 -14.22 7.69
N GLN A 99 -19.73 -12.89 7.61
CA GLN A 99 -20.65 -12.06 6.81
C GLN A 99 -20.06 -11.65 5.46
N VAL A 100 -18.74 -11.64 5.31
CA VAL A 100 -18.06 -11.14 4.10
C VAL A 100 -17.97 -12.17 2.96
N HIS A 101 -18.85 -13.17 2.95
CA HIS A 101 -19.04 -14.13 1.85
C HIS A 101 -17.74 -14.78 1.31
N GLY A 102 -16.78 -15.06 2.20
CA GLY A 102 -15.49 -15.67 1.84
C GLY A 102 -14.41 -14.70 1.38
N LEU A 103 -14.66 -13.39 1.40
CA LEU A 103 -13.61 -12.39 1.26
C LEU A 103 -12.68 -12.39 2.47
N ILE A 104 -11.41 -12.09 2.22
CA ILE A 104 -10.39 -12.01 3.26
C ILE A 104 -10.55 -10.68 4.01
N LEU A 105 -10.43 -10.71 5.34
CA LEU A 105 -10.31 -9.50 6.15
C LEU A 105 -8.85 -9.08 6.22
N ILE A 106 -8.57 -7.79 6.06
CA ILE A 106 -7.25 -7.21 6.32
C ILE A 106 -7.38 -6.08 7.34
N ASP A 107 -6.45 -6.05 8.29
CA ASP A 107 -6.31 -4.91 9.20
C ASP A 107 -5.84 -3.68 8.41
N PRO A 108 -6.47 -2.49 8.60
CA PRO A 108 -6.09 -1.28 7.88
C PRO A 108 -4.63 -0.87 8.12
N ASP A 109 -4.07 -1.08 9.31
CA ASP A 109 -2.67 -0.76 9.60
C ASP A 109 -1.73 -1.70 8.87
N LEU A 110 -2.10 -2.98 8.73
CA LEU A 110 -1.33 -3.95 7.94
C LEU A 110 -1.32 -3.56 6.45
N LEU A 111 -2.47 -3.20 5.88
CA LEU A 111 -2.56 -2.72 4.50
C LEU A 111 -1.63 -1.52 4.27
N LEU A 112 -1.74 -0.50 5.11
CA LEU A 112 -0.94 0.71 5.04
C LEU A 112 0.56 0.42 5.23
N ALA A 113 0.91 -0.50 6.13
CA ALA A 113 2.29 -0.91 6.36
C ALA A 113 2.90 -1.65 5.16
N VAL A 114 2.15 -2.53 4.49
CA VAL A 114 2.63 -3.26 3.31
C VAL A 114 3.07 -2.26 2.23
N TYR A 115 2.19 -1.33 1.86
CA TYR A 115 2.52 -0.39 0.79
C TYR A 115 3.54 0.68 1.22
N GLY A 116 3.57 1.05 2.52
CA GLY A 116 4.65 1.87 3.06
C GLY A 116 6.02 1.19 2.94
N ASN A 117 6.09 -0.13 3.13
CA ASN A 117 7.33 -0.90 2.96
C ASN A 117 7.72 -1.09 1.49
N LEU A 118 6.75 -1.30 0.60
CA LEU A 118 7.01 -1.37 -0.86
C LEU A 118 7.66 -0.07 -1.37
N SER A 119 7.16 1.09 -0.91
CA SER A 119 7.74 2.41 -1.23
C SER A 119 9.22 2.54 -0.79
N ASN A 120 9.53 2.02 0.40
CA ASN A 120 10.90 2.00 0.93
C ASN A 120 11.83 1.04 0.16
N PHE A 121 11.28 0.02 -0.51
CA PHE A 121 12.05 -0.90 -1.32
C PHE A 121 12.43 -0.28 -2.67
N GLU A 122 11.48 0.35 -3.36
CA GLU A 122 11.74 1.04 -4.63
C GLU A 122 12.75 2.17 -4.47
N SER A 123 12.61 2.98 -3.42
CA SER A 123 13.56 4.07 -3.11
C SER A 123 14.97 3.56 -2.78
N LYS A 124 15.10 2.34 -2.26
CA LYS A 124 16.41 1.69 -2.06
C LYS A 124 17.01 1.22 -3.38
N ILE A 125 16.24 0.58 -4.27
CA ILE A 125 16.73 0.16 -5.59
C ILE A 125 17.17 1.34 -6.45
N GLY A 126 16.41 2.44 -6.45
CA GLY A 126 16.79 3.68 -7.15
C GLY A 126 18.11 4.32 -6.66
N ARG A 127 18.65 3.86 -5.52
CA ARG A 127 19.94 4.28 -4.96
C ARG A 127 21.08 3.28 -5.20
N TYR A 128 20.80 2.07 -5.69
CA TYR A 128 21.84 1.12 -6.07
C TYR A 128 22.36 1.46 -7.47
N GLN A 129 23.53 2.11 -7.52
CA GLN A 129 24.33 2.17 -8.75
C GLN A 129 24.70 0.74 -9.16
N PRO A 130 24.55 0.35 -10.44
CA PRO A 130 25.05 -0.93 -10.91
C PRO A 130 26.53 -1.03 -10.57
N VAL A 131 26.96 -2.12 -9.94
CA VAL A 131 28.40 -2.39 -9.81
C VAL A 131 28.91 -2.62 -11.24
N GLU A 132 29.57 -1.62 -11.81
CA GLU A 132 30.31 -1.80 -13.05
C GLU A 132 31.28 -2.96 -12.83
N LYS A 133 31.14 -4.02 -13.63
CA LYS A 133 32.13 -5.08 -13.71
C LYS A 133 33.44 -4.40 -14.12
N ARG A 134 34.33 -4.16 -13.16
CA ARG A 134 35.69 -3.71 -13.46
C ARG A 134 36.28 -4.70 -14.45
N GLN A 135 36.51 -4.21 -15.65
CA GLN A 135 37.29 -4.86 -16.67
C GLN A 135 38.68 -5.14 -16.09
N PHE A 136 38.94 -6.39 -15.70
CA PHE A 136 40.29 -6.87 -15.42
C PHE A 136 41.03 -7.00 -16.76
N PHE A 137 41.42 -5.87 -17.36
CA PHE A 137 42.37 -5.84 -18.46
C PHE A 137 43.76 -5.57 -17.91
N ASN A 138 44.53 -6.66 -17.85
CA ASN A 138 45.97 -6.80 -18.05
C ASN A 138 46.89 -5.70 -17.48
N SER A 139 47.47 -5.98 -16.31
CA SER A 139 48.86 -5.60 -16.06
C SER A 139 49.69 -6.87 -15.87
N THR A 140 50.37 -7.30 -16.94
CA THR A 140 51.43 -8.29 -16.82
C THR A 140 52.62 -7.89 -17.68
N PHE A 141 53.75 -7.78 -16.98
CA PHE A 141 55.15 -7.78 -17.42
C PHE A 141 55.73 -6.55 -18.12
N SER A 142 56.46 -5.74 -17.34
CA SER A 142 57.69 -5.08 -17.78
C SER A 142 58.84 -6.10 -17.78
N PRO A 143 59.61 -6.27 -18.85
CA PRO A 143 60.88 -6.96 -18.77
C PRO A 143 61.95 -5.99 -18.22
N ALA A 144 62.70 -6.45 -17.24
CA ALA A 144 63.94 -5.82 -16.79
C ALA A 144 65.13 -6.35 -17.62
N ALA A 145 66.24 -5.61 -17.52
CA ALA A 145 67.59 -5.85 -18.06
C ALA A 145 67.84 -5.27 -19.47
N SER A 146 68.95 -4.60 -19.74
CA SER A 146 70.17 -4.28 -18.96
C SER A 146 71.03 -3.34 -19.80
#